data_AF-A0A4P9ZQZ9-F1
#
_entry.id   AF-A0A4P9ZQZ9-F1
#
_cell.length_a   1.000
_cell.length_b   1.000
_cell.length_c   1.000
_cell.angle_alpha   90.00
_cell.angle_beta   90.00
_cell.angle_gamma   90.00
#
_symmetry.space_group_name_H-M   'P 1'
#
loop_
_entity.id
_entity.type
_entity.pdbx_description
1 polymer ?
#
loop_
_entity_poly.entity_id
_entity_poly.type
_entity_poly.pdbx_seq_one_letter_code
_entity_poly.pdbx_strand_id
1 'polypeptide(L)'
;SRTQTRDILELDMWNPPILAKNLFIWFSPGQAVLIQSANASNWYYLFPLSLTIGLQLRVVSTWYEALVKDKQVLFGQMYNEYNYTYVHPRLNVIKCDKVTAT
;
A
#
# COMPACT_ATOMS: atom_id res chain seq x y z
N SER A 1 24.72 -34.01 10.53
CA SER A 1 24.05 -33.04 9.65
C SER A 1 23.57 -31.87 10.50
N ARG A 2 24.26 -30.71 10.45
CA ARG A 2 23.85 -29.50 11.18
C ARG A 2 22.62 -28.93 10.46
N THR A 3 21.45 -29.02 11.07
CA THR A 3 20.27 -28.24 10.66
C THR A 3 20.56 -26.78 11.00
N GLN A 4 21.08 -26.05 10.02
CA GLN A 4 21.22 -24.60 10.10
C GLN A 4 19.82 -24.01 10.12
N THR A 5 19.34 -23.65 11.30
CA THR A 5 18.12 -22.86 11.49
C THR A 5 18.32 -21.58 10.70
N ARG A 6 17.63 -21.44 9.58
CA ARG A 6 17.60 -20.19 8.82
C ARG A 6 16.80 -19.21 9.65
N ASP A 7 17.44 -18.15 10.12
CA ASP A 7 16.75 -17.02 10.73
C ASP A 7 15.98 -16.29 9.62
N ILE A 8 14.69 -16.61 9.49
CA ILE A 8 13.78 -15.97 8.55
C ILE A 8 13.23 -14.73 9.26
N LEU A 9 13.63 -13.55 8.81
CA LEU A 9 13.06 -12.30 9.28
C LEU A 9 11.70 -12.09 8.61
N GLU A 10 10.64 -12.34 9.35
CA GLU A 10 9.28 -12.03 8.91
C GLU A 10 8.95 -10.58 9.28
N LEU A 11 8.60 -9.78 8.28
CA LEU A 11 8.18 -8.40 8.49
C LEU A 11 6.68 -8.39 8.79
N ASP A 12 6.31 -8.30 10.07
CA ASP A 12 4.91 -8.10 10.45
C ASP A 12 4.52 -6.65 10.14
N MET A 13 3.61 -6.48 9.20
CA MET A 13 3.20 -5.18 8.69
C MET A 13 1.81 -4.85 9.22
N TRP A 14 1.65 -3.64 9.77
CA TRP A 14 0.41 -3.19 10.41
C TRP A 14 -0.80 -3.36 9.47
N ASN A 15 -1.72 -4.26 9.82
CA ASN A 15 -2.94 -4.56 9.06
C ASN A 15 -4.18 -4.31 9.95
N PRO A 16 -4.68 -3.06 10.01
CA PRO A 16 -5.82 -2.75 10.86
C PRO A 16 -7.10 -3.40 10.30
N PRO A 17 -7.99 -3.93 11.16
CA PRO A 17 -9.26 -4.45 10.70
C PRO A 17 -10.09 -3.33 10.05
N ILE A 18 -10.94 -3.69 9.09
CA ILE A 18 -11.70 -2.74 8.26
C ILE A 18 -12.51 -1.73 9.09
N LEU A 19 -13.01 -2.18 10.25
CA LEU A 19 -13.76 -1.37 11.20
C LEU A 19 -12.88 -0.32 11.88
N ALA A 20 -11.70 -0.72 12.38
CA ALA A 20 -10.77 0.21 13.02
C ALA A 20 -10.26 1.26 12.02
N LYS A 21 -9.96 0.83 10.79
CA LYS A 21 -9.58 1.73 9.69
C LYS A 21 -10.68 2.74 9.38
N ASN A 22 -11.92 2.28 9.19
CA ASN A 22 -13.04 3.17 8.89
C ASN A 22 -13.33 4.14 10.05
N LEU A 23 -13.27 3.66 11.30
CA LEU A 23 -13.45 4.50 12.48
C LEU A 23 -12.38 5.58 12.56
N PHE A 24 -11.12 5.25 12.25
CA PHE A 24 -10.04 6.25 12.20
C PHE A 24 -10.23 7.30 11.11
N ILE A 25 -10.73 6.90 9.94
CA ILE A 25 -11.01 7.84 8.83
C ILE A 25 -12.14 8.82 9.21
N TRP A 26 -13.18 8.33 9.90
CA TRP A 26 -14.35 9.13 10.31
C TRP A 26 -14.19 9.86 11.64
N PHE A 27 -13.22 9.46 12.46
CA PHE A 27 -12.93 10.02 13.77
C PHE A 27 -11.46 10.47 13.84
N SER A 28 -10.99 11.13 12.78
CA SER A 28 -9.62 11.62 12.74
C SER A 28 -9.44 12.81 13.68
N PRO A 29 -8.24 13.06 14.24
CA PRO A 29 -7.97 14.23 15.08
C PRO A 29 -8.35 15.56 14.40
N GLY A 30 -8.31 15.64 13.07
CA GLY A 30 -8.74 16.81 12.32
C GLY A 30 -10.23 17.12 12.51
N GLN A 31 -11.08 16.09 12.56
CA GLN A 31 -12.52 16.27 12.82
C GLN A 31 -12.78 16.61 14.29
N ALA A 32 -11.99 16.06 15.22
CA ALA A 32 -12.08 16.41 16.63
C ALA A 32 -11.78 17.91 16.88
N VAL A 33 -10.75 18.46 16.21
CA VAL A 33 -10.43 19.89 16.27
C VAL A 33 -11.56 20.74 15.67
N LEU A 34 -12.14 20.31 14.55
CA LEU A 34 -13.27 21.03 13.94
C LEU A 34 -14.48 21.09 14.86
N ILE A 35 -14.82 19.97 15.51
CA ILE A 35 -15.92 19.90 16.49
C ILE A 35 -15.61 20.79 17.70
N GLN A 36 -14.38 20.80 18.20
CA GLN A 36 -13.98 21.66 19.31
C GLN A 36 -14.07 23.16 18.97
N SER A 37 -13.77 23.52 17.71
CA SER A 37 -13.87 24.90 17.22
C SER A 37 -15.28 25.31 16.80
N ALA A 38 -16.25 24.38 16.82
CA ALA A 38 -17.59 24.62 16.31
C ALA A 38 -18.38 25.57 17.23
N ASN A 39 -18.80 26.70 16.65
CA ASN A 39 -19.60 27.72 17.31
C ASN A 39 -20.94 27.90 16.57
N ALA A 40 -21.99 28.36 17.25
CA ALA A 40 -23.36 28.43 16.69
C ALA A 40 -23.50 29.30 15.43
N SER A 41 -22.54 30.18 15.15
CA SER A 41 -22.51 30.99 13.93
C SER A 41 -21.76 30.35 12.75
N ASN A 42 -20.86 29.39 13.00
CA ASN A 42 -19.89 28.89 12.00
C ASN A 42 -20.15 27.45 11.56
N TRP A 43 -21.17 26.80 12.12
CA TRP A 43 -21.50 25.39 11.85
C TRP A 43 -21.71 25.09 10.36
N TYR A 44 -22.26 26.04 9.60
CA TYR A 44 -22.53 25.88 8.17
C TYR A 44 -21.25 25.71 7.33
N TYR A 45 -20.15 26.36 7.70
CA TYR A 45 -18.86 26.19 7.01
C TYR A 45 -18.08 24.97 7.51
N LEU A 46 -18.22 24.64 8.80
CA LEU A 46 -17.48 23.54 9.42
C LEU A 46 -18.00 22.16 8.99
N PHE A 47 -19.29 22.05 8.69
CA PHE A 47 -19.90 20.80 8.22
C PHE A 47 -19.32 20.31 6.88
N PRO A 48 -19.34 21.09 5.78
CA PRO A 48 -18.74 20.67 4.52
C PRO A 48 -17.23 20.48 4.64
N LEU A 49 -16.54 21.30 5.46
CA LEU A 49 -15.10 21.16 5.68
C LEU A 49 -14.74 19.81 6.35
N SER A 50 -15.48 19.41 7.39
CA SER A 50 -15.33 18.10 8.03
C SER A 50 -15.56 16.95 7.06
N LEU A 51 -16.56 17.09 6.18
CA LEU A 51 -16.85 16.11 5.13
C LEU A 51 -15.71 16.02 4.11
N THR A 52 -15.15 17.14 3.67
CA THR A 52 -14.02 17.18 2.73
C THR A 52 -12.79 16.51 3.31
N ILE A 53 -12.47 16.74 4.60
CA ILE A 53 -11.34 16.10 5.28
C ILE A 53 -11.55 14.58 5.37
N GLY A 54 -12.73 14.13 5.78
CA GLY A 54 -13.04 12.70 5.84
C GLY A 54 -12.93 12.03 4.45
N LEU A 55 -13.40 12.70 3.41
CA LEU A 55 -13.27 12.24 2.03
C LEU A 55 -11.79 12.17 1.60
N GLN A 56 -11.00 13.20 1.92
CA GLN A 56 -9.56 13.23 1.61
C GLN A 56 -8.81 12.07 2.27
N LEU A 57 -9.05 11.82 3.57
CA LEU A 57 -8.43 10.68 4.27
C LEU A 57 -8.83 9.35 3.64
N ARG A 58 -10.10 9.19 3.25
CA ARG A 58 -10.57 7.97 2.60
C ARG A 58 -9.87 7.74 1.26
N VAL A 59 -9.73 8.77 0.45
CA VAL A 59 -8.99 8.72 -0.82
C VAL A 59 -7.52 8.36 -0.55
N VAL A 60 -6.83 9.07 0.32
CA VAL A 60 -5.41 8.76 0.61
C VAL A 60 -5.24 7.31 1.06
N SER A 61 -6.16 6.79 1.87
CA SER A 61 -6.10 5.41 2.31
C SER A 61 -6.29 4.38 1.19
N THR A 62 -7.21 4.61 0.25
CA THR A 62 -7.40 3.68 -0.89
C THR A 62 -6.21 3.70 -1.84
N TRP A 63 -5.63 4.88 -2.06
CA TRP A 63 -4.43 5.03 -2.89
C TRP A 63 -3.22 4.36 -2.26
N TYR A 64 -3.08 4.46 -0.93
CA TYR A 64 -2.05 3.75 -0.20
C TYR A 64 -2.19 2.22 -0.34
N GLU A 65 -3.41 1.68 -0.20
CA GLU A 65 -3.64 0.24 -0.39
C GLU A 65 -3.37 -0.23 -1.81
N ALA A 66 -3.76 0.56 -2.81
CA ALA A 66 -3.43 0.28 -4.20
C ALA A 66 -1.91 0.23 -4.40
N LEU A 67 -1.19 1.25 -3.89
CA LEU A 67 0.27 1.31 -3.98
C LEU A 67 0.96 0.11 -3.31
N VAL A 68 0.45 -0.34 -2.16
CA VAL A 68 1.00 -1.52 -1.47
C VAL A 68 0.82 -2.77 -2.33
N LYS A 69 -0.37 -2.97 -2.90
CA LYS A 69 -0.64 -4.11 -3.79
C LYS A 69 0.25 -4.08 -5.03
N ASP A 70 0.39 -2.91 -5.65
CA ASP A 70 1.23 -2.75 -6.85
C ASP A 70 2.70 -3.07 -6.56
N LYS A 71 3.22 -2.61 -5.42
CA LYS A 71 4.57 -2.94 -4.98
C LYS A 71 4.75 -4.45 -4.73
N GLN A 72 3.77 -5.12 -4.12
CA GLN A 72 3.83 -6.56 -3.91
C GLN A 72 3.92 -7.34 -5.23
N VAL A 73 3.13 -6.95 -6.23
CA VAL A 73 3.16 -7.57 -7.56
C VAL A 73 4.51 -7.33 -8.24
N LEU A 74 5.01 -6.10 -8.20
CA LEU A 74 6.30 -5.74 -8.80
C LEU A 74 7.46 -6.53 -8.17
N PHE A 75 7.49 -6.63 -6.84
CA PHE A 75 8.52 -7.42 -6.15
C PHE A 75 8.42 -8.91 -6.47
N GLY A 76 7.20 -9.45 -6.60
CA GLY A 76 6.99 -10.84 -7.04
C GLY A 76 7.57 -11.09 -8.45
N GLN A 77 7.33 -10.17 -9.38
CA GLN A 77 7.88 -10.26 -10.74
C GLN A 77 9.40 -10.12 -10.77
N MET A 78 9.95 -9.11 -10.09
CA MET A 78 11.40 -8.92 -9.96
C MET A 78 12.07 -10.14 -9.34
N TYR A 79 11.49 -10.72 -8.30
CA TYR A 79 12.05 -11.90 -7.65
C TYR A 79 12.02 -13.11 -8.59
N ASN A 80 10.95 -13.30 -9.36
CA ASN A 80 10.86 -14.37 -10.35
C ASN A 80 11.91 -14.22 -11.46
N GLU A 81 12.06 -13.02 -12.01
CA GLU A 81 13.06 -12.71 -13.04
C GLU A 81 14.48 -12.91 -12.49
N TYR A 82 14.75 -12.40 -11.29
CA TYR A 82 16.02 -12.58 -10.61
C TYR A 82 16.36 -14.07 -10.42
N ASN A 83 15.38 -14.87 -10.00
CA ASN A 83 15.56 -16.30 -9.78
C ASN A 83 15.84 -17.06 -11.09
N TYR A 84 15.21 -16.65 -12.19
CA TYR A 84 15.45 -17.21 -13.52
C TYR A 84 16.83 -16.83 -14.08
N THR A 85 17.22 -15.56 -13.99
CA THR A 85 18.50 -15.07 -14.53
C THR A 85 19.71 -15.51 -13.71
N TYR A 86 19.65 -15.38 -12.38
CA TYR A 86 20.85 -15.44 -11.52
C TYR A 86 20.95 -16.71 -10.68
N VAL A 87 19.84 -17.31 -10.28
CA VAL A 87 19.85 -18.49 -9.40
C VAL A 87 19.81 -19.79 -10.21
N HIS A 88 19.05 -19.83 -11.31
CA HIS A 88 18.90 -21.01 -12.16
C HIS A 88 19.43 -20.77 -13.59
N PRO A 89 20.76 -20.59 -13.76
CA PRO A 89 21.35 -20.20 -15.04
C PRO A 89 21.12 -21.22 -16.18
N ARG A 90 20.79 -22.48 -15.85
CA ARG A 90 20.52 -23.53 -16.86
C ARG A 90 19.14 -23.41 -17.53
N LEU A 91 18.22 -22.64 -16.94
CA LEU A 91 16.90 -22.40 -17.53
C LEU A 91 16.89 -21.21 -18.49
N ASN A 92 17.89 -20.32 -18.38
CA ASN A 92 18.02 -19.11 -19.18
C ASN A 92 18.85 -19.35 -20.46
N VAL A 93 18.21 -19.87 -21.50
CA VAL A 93 18.81 -19.87 -22.84
C VAL A 93 18.50 -18.52 -23.49
N ILE A 94 19.51 -17.65 -23.59
CA ILE A 94 19.38 -16.34 -24.25
C ILE A 94 19.00 -16.58 -25.72
N LYS A 95 17.74 -16.33 -26.07
CA LYS A 95 17.29 -16.33 -27.46
C LYS A 95 17.47 -14.91 -28.01
N CYS A 96 18.45 -14.72 -28.87
CA CYS A 96 18.56 -13.48 -29.66
C CYS A 96 17.51 -13.51 -30.76
N ASP A 97 16.46 -12.70 -30.62
CA ASP A 97 15.52 -12.46 -31.70
C ASP A 97 16.22 -11.66 -32.80
N LYS A 98 16.58 -12.33 -33.89
CA LYS A 98 16.99 -11.66 -35.12
C LYS A 98 15.74 -11.11 -35.78
N VAL A 99 15.58 -9.79 -35.77
CA VAL A 99 14.57 -9.11 -36.59
C VAL A 99 14.98 -9.26 -38.04
N THR A 100 14.40 -10.23 -38.73
CA THR A 100 14.51 -10.37 -40.19
C THR A 100 13.52 -9.40 -40.82
N ALA A 101 13.96 -8.17 -41.13
CA ALA A 101 13.25 -7.33 -42.07
C ALA A 101 13.32 -8.02 -43.45
N THR A 102 12.17 -8.42 -43.99
CA THR A 102 12.01 -8.93 -45.36
C THR A 102 11.11 -7.98 -46.11
#